data_AF-A0A7C6M100-F1
#
_entry.id   AF-A0A7C6M100-F1
#
_cell.length_a   1.000
_cell.length_b   1.000
_cell.length_c   1.000
_cell.angle_alpha   90.00
_cell.angle_beta   90.00
_cell.angle_gamma   90.00
#
_symmetry.space_group_name_H-M   'P 1'
#
loop_
_entity.id
_entity.type
_entity.pdbx_description
1 polymer ?
#
loop_
_entity_poly.entity_id
_entity_poly.type
_entity_poly.pdbx_seq_one_letter_code
_entity_poly.pdbx_strand_id
1 'polypeptide(L)'
;MKIKTMEIYKDNKPISRSIDLYLESDKLILLSYDSCKGFSEERIITVEDIDSLKKAMNVESDDDLFNKIKADYSKADAVDQFVNFLTDHEVQYIYHRFTN
;
A
#
# COMPACT_ATOMS: atom_id res chain seq x y z
N MET A 1 10.14 -8.32 -10.94
CA MET A 1 9.23 -8.24 -9.78
C MET A 1 10.04 -7.91 -8.53
N LYS A 2 9.74 -6.80 -7.87
CA LYS A 2 10.32 -6.41 -6.57
C LYS A 2 9.25 -6.56 -5.49
N ILE A 3 9.63 -7.02 -4.30
CA ILE A 3 8.71 -7.21 -3.17
C ILE A 3 9.25 -6.48 -1.94
N LYS A 4 8.38 -5.75 -1.24
CA LYS A 4 8.69 -5.11 0.05
C LYS A 4 7.56 -5.35 1.04
N THR A 5 7.90 -5.83 2.23
CA THR A 5 6.96 -6.03 3.33
C THR A 5 7.16 -4.95 4.40
N MET A 6 6.04 -4.47 4.96
CA MET A 6 5.99 -3.46 6.01
C MET A 6 5.03 -3.93 7.09
N GLU A 7 5.47 -3.87 8.34
CA GLU A 7 4.63 -4.17 9.50
C GLU A 7 4.23 -2.86 10.19
N ILE A 8 2.93 -2.69 10.40
CA ILE A 8 2.36 -1.50 11.04
C ILE A 8 1.93 -1.86 12.45
N TYR A 9 2.57 -1.21 13.41
CA TYR A 9 2.31 -1.37 14.83
C TYR A 9 1.40 -0.23 15.30
N LYS A 10 0.33 -0.55 16.06
CA LYS A 10 -0.39 0.47 16.84
C LYS A 10 0.43 0.72 18.11
N ASP A 11 0.55 1.98 18.53
CA ASP A 11 1.21 2.34 19.78
C ASP A 11 0.74 1.41 20.93
N ASN A 12 1.70 0.74 21.58
CA ASN A 12 1.50 -0.19 22.70
C ASN A 12 0.68 -1.48 22.42
N LYS A 13 0.55 -1.96 21.17
CA LYS A 13 -0.09 -3.26 20.86
C LYS A 13 0.73 -4.12 19.87
N PRO A 14 0.59 -5.47 19.88
CA PRO A 14 1.14 -6.32 18.83
C PRO A 14 0.59 -5.90 17.45
N ILE A 15 1.43 -6.04 16.41
CA ILE A 15 1.22 -5.63 15.00
C ILE A 15 -0.27 -5.54 14.63
N SER A 16 -0.71 -4.35 14.24
CA SER A 16 -2.10 -4.12 13.85
C SER A 16 -2.37 -4.57 12.42
N ARG A 17 -1.37 -4.51 11.53
CA ARG A 17 -1.53 -4.77 10.09
C ARG A 17 -0.19 -5.13 9.42
N SER A 18 -0.21 -6.08 8.48
CA SER A 18 0.88 -6.33 7.53
C SER A 18 0.53 -5.71 6.19
N ILE A 19 1.51 -5.10 5.51
CA ILE A 19 1.38 -4.60 4.14
C ILE A 19 2.50 -5.17 3.28
N ASP A 20 2.13 -5.87 2.22
CA ASP A 20 3.04 -6.34 1.19
C ASP A 20 2.84 -5.51 -0.08
N LEU A 21 3.94 -4.98 -0.60
CA LEU A 21 3.99 -4.21 -1.83
C LEU A 21 4.70 -5.04 -2.90
N TYR A 22 4.00 -5.31 -4.00
CA TYR A 22 4.52 -5.99 -5.17
C TYR A 22 4.63 -4.99 -6.30
N LEU A 23 5.83 -4.84 -6.83
CA LEU A 23 6.10 -4.03 -8.01
C LEU A 23 6.42 -4.93 -9.19
N GLU A 24 5.57 -4.86 -10.20
CA GLU A 24 5.81 -5.39 -11.53
C GLU A 24 6.23 -4.24 -12.47
N SER A 25 6.47 -4.55 -13.74
CA SER A 25 7.05 -3.60 -14.70
C SER A 25 6.19 -2.35 -14.91
N ASP A 26 4.87 -2.50 -14.78
CA ASP A 26 3.84 -1.53 -15.14
C ASP A 26 2.85 -1.25 -14.00
N LYS A 27 2.81 -2.10 -12.96
CA LYS A 27 1.82 -2.02 -11.89
C LYS A 27 2.41 -2.16 -10.49
N LEU A 28 1.70 -1.56 -9.53
CA LEU A 28 1.89 -1.75 -8.10
C LEU A 28 0.67 -2.50 -7.53
N ILE A 29 0.92 -3.52 -6.71
CA ILE A 29 -0.10 -4.21 -5.93
C ILE A 29 0.24 -4.05 -4.45
N LEU A 30 -0.70 -3.49 -3.68
CA LEU A 30 -0.64 -3.39 -2.22
C LEU A 30 -1.61 -4.41 -1.63
N LEU A 31 -1.08 -5.39 -0.91
CA LEU A 31 -1.85 -6.35 -0.12
C LEU A 31 -1.76 -5.95 1.34
N SER A 32 -2.90 -5.86 2.03
CA SER A 32 -2.92 -5.45 3.43
C SER A 32 -3.83 -6.34 4.27
N TYR A 33 -3.30 -6.80 5.40
CA TYR A 33 -3.93 -7.79 6.25
C TYR A 33 -4.02 -7.32 7.71
N ASP A 34 -5.20 -7.35 8.33
CA ASP A 34 -5.37 -6.98 9.75
C ASP A 34 -5.26 -8.18 10.71
N SER A 35 -4.63 -7.99 11.88
CA SER A 35 -4.35 -9.03 12.91
C SER A 35 -3.35 -10.15 12.54
N CYS A 36 -2.15 -10.08 13.13
CA CYS A 36 -1.14 -11.14 13.02
C CYS A 36 -1.67 -12.53 13.41
N LYS A 37 -1.58 -13.48 12.46
CA LYS A 37 -1.86 -14.93 12.58
C LYS A 37 -3.34 -15.35 12.49
N GLY A 38 -4.13 -14.73 11.61
CA GLY A 38 -5.46 -15.25 11.25
C GLY A 38 -6.44 -14.15 10.84
N PHE A 39 -6.13 -13.47 9.74
CA PHE A 39 -6.65 -12.14 9.40
C PHE A 39 -8.18 -12.08 9.22
N SER A 40 -8.80 -11.04 9.76
CA SER A 40 -10.25 -10.75 9.67
C SER A 40 -10.61 -9.90 8.44
N GLU A 41 -9.67 -9.09 7.96
CA GLU A 41 -9.80 -8.19 6.84
C GLU A 41 -8.55 -8.24 5.95
N GLU A 42 -8.79 -8.41 4.65
CA GLU A 42 -7.80 -8.25 3.59
C GLU A 42 -8.23 -7.10 2.67
N ARG A 43 -7.27 -6.26 2.29
CA ARG A 43 -7.45 -5.18 1.32
C ARG A 43 -6.41 -5.32 0.22
N ILE A 44 -6.87 -5.24 -1.02
CA ILE A 44 -6.01 -5.29 -2.21
C ILE A 44 -6.23 -4.01 -3.01
N ILE A 45 -5.14 -3.28 -3.28
CA ILE A 45 -5.14 -2.11 -4.15
C ILE A 45 -4.19 -2.41 -5.30
N THR A 46 -4.69 -2.30 -6.53
CA THR A 46 -3.88 -2.43 -7.75
C THR A 46 -3.88 -1.11 -8.49
N VAL A 47 -2.68 -0.57 -8.73
CA VAL A 47 -2.46 0.57 -9.62
C VAL A 47 -1.82 0.02 -10.89
N GLU A 48 -2.55 0.02 -12.00
CA GLU A 48 -2.12 -0.56 -13.29
C GLU A 48 -1.24 0.38 -14.12
N ASP A 49 -1.17 1.66 -13.75
CA ASP A 49 -0.28 2.67 -14.35
C ASP A 49 0.68 3.22 -13.27
N ILE A 50 1.82 2.55 -13.12
CA ILE A 50 2.87 2.93 -12.18
C ILE A 50 3.48 4.30 -12.50
N ASP A 51 3.51 4.72 -13.77
CA ASP A 51 4.12 5.98 -14.17
C ASP A 51 3.27 7.16 -13.69
N SER A 52 1.94 7.05 -13.79
CA SER A 52 1.01 8.00 -13.18
C SER A 52 1.17 8.06 -11.66
N LEU A 53 1.37 6.92 -10.99
CA LEU A 53 1.63 6.90 -9.55
C LEU A 53 2.95 7.59 -9.18
N LYS A 54 4.03 7.28 -9.90
CA LYS A 54 5.36 7.90 -9.70
C LYS A 54 5.29 9.41 -9.87
N LYS A 55 4.58 9.87 -10.91
CA LYS A 55 4.32 11.28 -11.15
C LYS A 55 3.53 11.93 -10.00
N ALA A 56 2.46 11.30 -9.54
CA ALA A 56 1.67 11.80 -8.41
C ALA A 56 2.48 11.87 -7.12
N MET A 57 3.35 10.89 -6.86
CA MET A 57 4.21 10.84 -5.68
C MET A 57 5.50 11.67 -5.81
N ASN A 58 5.74 12.28 -6.98
CA ASN A 58 6.94 13.04 -7.32
C ASN A 58 8.23 12.23 -7.10
N VAL A 59 8.28 11.03 -7.66
CA VAL A 59 9.43 10.11 -7.61
C VAL A 59 9.79 9.62 -9.00
N GLU A 60 11.06 9.33 -9.25
CA GLU A 60 11.54 8.91 -10.57
C GLU A 60 11.88 7.42 -10.63
N SER A 61 12.25 6.81 -9.50
CA SER A 61 12.66 5.41 -9.44
C SER A 61 11.70 4.54 -8.65
N ASP A 62 11.70 3.24 -8.94
CA ASP A 62 10.97 2.22 -8.17
C ASP A 62 11.37 2.22 -6.69
N ASP A 63 12.67 2.43 -6.41
CA ASP A 63 13.18 2.39 -5.05
C ASP A 63 12.75 3.64 -4.26
N ASP A 64 12.71 4.80 -4.91
CA ASP A 64 12.16 6.03 -4.32
C ASP A 64 10.66 5.91 -4.07
N LEU A 65 9.92 5.28 -4.99
CA LEU A 65 8.50 4.98 -4.82
C LEU A 65 8.27 4.13 -3.56
N PHE A 66 9.00 3.02 -3.41
CA PHE A 66 8.90 2.17 -2.22
C PHE A 66 9.26 2.92 -0.94
N ASN A 67 10.37 3.66 -0.94
CA ASN A 67 10.81 4.42 0.22
C ASN A 67 9.76 5.46 0.63
N LYS A 68 9.15 6.12 -0.35
CA LYS A 68 8.12 7.13 -0.11
C LYS A 68 6.82 6.53 0.39
N ILE A 69 6.34 5.43 -0.21
CA ILE A 69 5.17 4.70 0.29
C ILE A 69 5.40 4.25 1.74
N LYS A 70 6.60 3.71 2.04
CA LYS A 70 6.95 3.30 3.39
C LYS A 70 6.98 4.47 4.36
N ALA A 71 7.58 5.60 4.00
CA ALA A 71 7.66 6.75 4.88
C ALA A 71 6.27 7.35 5.19
N ASP A 72 5.43 7.46 4.16
CA ASP A 72 4.15 8.17 4.26
C ASP A 72 3.03 7.28 4.82
N TYR A 73 3.07 5.97 4.54
CA TYR A 73 1.98 5.02 4.83
C TYR A 73 2.40 3.84 5.74
N SER A 74 3.33 4.06 6.69
CA SER A 74 3.62 3.07 7.77
C SER A 74 2.83 3.36 9.06
N LYS A 75 1.52 3.62 8.97
CA LYS A 75 0.65 4.00 10.11
C LYS A 75 -0.66 3.20 10.12
N ALA A 76 -1.35 3.17 11.26
CA ALA A 76 -2.54 2.32 11.44
C ALA A 76 -3.66 2.55 10.39
N ASP A 77 -3.77 3.76 9.84
CA ASP A 77 -4.73 4.21 8.83
C ASP A 77 -4.12 4.32 7.42
N ALA A 78 -2.92 3.76 7.22
CA ALA A 78 -2.14 3.83 5.98
C ALA A 78 -2.91 3.47 4.71
N VAL A 79 -3.75 2.43 4.77
CA VAL A 79 -4.48 1.96 3.58
C VAL A 79 -5.53 2.98 3.16
N ASP A 80 -6.28 3.54 4.11
CA ASP A 80 -7.28 4.58 3.82
C ASP A 80 -6.61 5.85 3.30
N GLN A 81 -5.47 6.24 3.90
CA GLN A 81 -4.68 7.38 3.42
C GLN A 81 -4.16 7.17 2.00
N PHE A 82 -3.70 5.97 1.66
CA PHE A 82 -3.22 5.67 0.31
C PHE A 82 -4.35 5.71 -0.72
N VAL A 83 -5.52 5.15 -0.41
CA VAL A 83 -6.71 5.24 -1.29
C VAL A 83 -7.15 6.69 -1.50
N ASN A 84 -7.17 7.50 -0.43
CA ASN A 84 -7.50 8.92 -0.53
C ASN A 84 -6.49 9.65 -1.42
N PHE A 85 -5.19 9.40 -1.22
CA PHE A 85 -4.14 9.98 -2.06
C PHE A 85 -4.34 9.65 -3.55
N LEU A 86 -4.58 8.38 -3.88
CA LEU A 86 -4.82 7.96 -5.27
C LEU A 86 -6.02 8.67 -5.87
N THR A 87 -7.10 8.80 -5.09
CA THR A 87 -8.33 9.49 -5.50
C THR A 87 -8.10 10.98 -5.73
N ASP A 88 -7.43 11.66 -4.79
CA ASP A 88 -7.15 13.11 -4.84
C ASP A 88 -6.22 13.49 -6.00
N HIS A 89 -5.36 12.57 -6.44
CA HIS A 89 -4.41 12.77 -7.54
C HIS A 89 -4.89 12.15 -8.86
N GLU A 90 -6.15 11.71 -8.92
CA GLU A 90 -6.77 11.09 -10.12
C GLU A 90 -6.01 9.87 -10.66
N VAL A 91 -5.24 9.18 -9.80
CA VAL A 91 -4.55 7.94 -10.16
C VAL A 91 -5.58 6.81 -10.21
N GLN A 92 -5.68 6.13 -11.35
CA GLN A 92 -6.62 5.01 -11.50
C GLN A 92 -6.16 3.80 -10.69
N TYR A 93 -7.09 3.18 -9.95
CA TYR A 93 -6.82 1.99 -9.15
C TYR A 93 -8.02 1.07 -9.09
N ILE A 94 -7.74 -0.21 -8.85
CA ILE A 94 -8.74 -1.22 -8.51
C ILE A 94 -8.63 -1.47 -7.00
N TYR A 95 -9.76 -1.46 -6.29
CA TYR A 95 -9.82 -1.70 -4.86
C TYR A 95 -10.74 -2.86 -4.52
N HIS A 96 -10.21 -3.83 -3.79
CA HIS A 96 -10.96 -4.93 -3.20
C HIS A 96 -10.81 -4.92 -1.68
N ARG A 97 -11.92 -5.18 -0.99
CA ARG A 97 -11.97 -5.38 0.46
C ARG A 97 -12.68 -6.68 0.75
N PHE A 98 -12.00 -7.58 1.43
CA PHE A 98 -12.53 -8.84 1.93
C PHE A 98 -12.60 -8.77 3.44
N THR A 99 -13.73 -9.17 4.00
CA THR A 99 -13.97 -9.27 5.44
C THR A 99 -14.60 -10.63 5.69
N ASN A 100 -14.05 -11.40 6.64
CA ASN A 100 -14.70 -12.60 7.15
C ASN A 100 -15.79 -12.27 8.17
#